data_AF-A0A656JHZ4-F1
#
_entry.id   AF-A0A656JHZ4-F1
#
_cell.length_a   1.000
_cell.length_b   1.000
_cell.length_c   1.000
_cell.angle_alpha   90.00
_cell.angle_beta   90.00
_cell.angle_gamma   90.00
#
_symmetry.space_group_name_H-M   'P 1'
#
loop_
_entity.id
_entity.type
_entity.pdbx_description
1 polymer ?
#
loop_
_entity_poly.entity_id
_entity_poly.type
_entity_poly.pdbx_seq_one_letter_code
_entity_poly.pdbx_strand_id
1 'polypeptide(L)'
;MGVPSYASPTLALMRDAMPMPGKSYVITDELAGLVDAAVAGLCARHQQMGDMVWFYYGAKWPAIRVGRHFAMSEGKARELIKAGAAWVDCYLEGVRAAA
;
A
#
# COMPACT_ATOMS: atom_id res chain seq x y z
N MET A 1 -5.38 15.18 -0.83
CA MET A 1 -4.65 16.29 -1.48
C MET A 1 -3.18 15.91 -1.44
N GLY A 2 -2.58 15.55 -2.59
CA GLY A 2 -1.22 14.99 -2.58
C GLY A 2 -0.15 16.00 -2.19
N VAL A 3 0.80 15.59 -1.34
CA VAL A 3 1.98 16.40 -1.01
C VAL A 3 2.72 16.73 -2.31
N PRO A 4 2.96 18.02 -2.61
CA PRO A 4 3.64 18.37 -3.84
C PRO A 4 5.11 17.96 -3.78
N SER A 5 5.51 17.02 -4.63
CA SER A 5 6.90 16.54 -4.71
C SER A 5 7.81 17.49 -5.50
N TYR A 6 7.58 18.81 -5.44
CA TYR A 6 8.40 19.76 -6.18
C TYR A 6 9.77 19.88 -5.53
N ALA A 7 10.80 19.39 -6.20
CA ALA A 7 12.18 19.50 -5.75
C ALA A 7 12.81 20.86 -6.10
N SER A 8 12.21 21.65 -7.01
CA SER A 8 12.69 23.00 -7.34
C SER A 8 11.58 23.91 -7.92
N PRO A 9 11.70 25.25 -7.76
CA PRO A 9 10.80 26.23 -8.38
C PRO A 9 10.80 26.18 -9.91
N THR A 10 11.95 25.88 -10.52
CA THR A 10 12.08 25.79 -11.98
C THR A 10 11.26 24.64 -12.56
N LEU A 11 11.17 23.52 -11.83
CA LEU A 11 10.34 22.38 -12.22
C LEU A 11 8.85 22.73 -12.26
N ALA A 12 8.39 23.62 -11.38
CA ALA A 12 7.01 24.10 -11.41
C ALA A 12 6.72 24.91 -12.69
N LEU A 13 7.59 25.89 -13.01
CA LEU A 13 7.46 26.72 -14.22
C LEU A 13 7.49 25.90 -15.51
N MET A 14 8.38 24.91 -15.60
CA MET A 14 8.47 24.02 -16.76
C MET A 14 7.20 23.21 -16.98
N ARG A 15 6.52 22.82 -15.89
CA ARG A 15 5.32 21.98 -15.93
C ARG A 15 4.07 22.77 -16.31
N ASP A 16 4.00 24.02 -15.88
CA ASP A 16 2.94 24.95 -16.29
C ASP A 16 3.07 25.32 -17.77
N ALA A 17 4.30 25.54 -18.25
CA ALA A 17 4.55 25.84 -19.66
C ALA A 17 4.38 24.61 -20.56
N MET A 18 4.74 23.42 -20.08
CA MET A 18 4.66 22.17 -20.82
C MET A 18 4.03 21.08 -19.93
N PRO A 19 2.71 20.84 -20.04
CA PRO A 19 2.03 19.85 -19.22
C PRO A 19 2.61 18.44 -19.46
N MET A 20 3.32 17.94 -18.45
CA MET A 20 3.84 16.56 -18.43
C MET A 20 2.92 15.68 -17.59
N PRO A 21 2.64 14.43 -18.03
CA PRO A 21 1.82 13.50 -17.25
C PRO A 21 2.44 13.27 -15.86
N GLY A 22 1.66 13.57 -14.83
CA GLY A 22 2.05 13.41 -13.44
C GLY A 22 1.69 12.05 -12.85
N LYS A 23 2.28 11.75 -11.68
CA LYS A 23 1.70 10.74 -10.80
C LYS A 23 0.34 11.22 -10.34
N SER A 24 -0.71 10.50 -10.73
CA SER A 24 -2.06 10.67 -10.19
C SER A 24 -2.28 9.60 -9.12
N TYR A 25 -2.78 10.00 -7.97
CA TYR A 25 -3.14 9.09 -6.88
C TYR A 25 -4.65 8.97 -6.85
N VAL A 26 -5.15 7.75 -6.83
CA VAL A 26 -6.59 7.46 -6.89
C VAL A 26 -7.23 7.50 -5.50
N ILE A 27 -6.46 7.25 -4.44
CA ILE A 27 -6.97 7.18 -3.07
C ILE A 27 -6.88 8.56 -2.38
N THR A 28 -7.92 8.91 -1.63
CA THR A 28 -7.91 10.08 -0.74
C THR A 28 -7.09 9.80 0.52
N ASP A 29 -6.69 10.85 1.23
CA ASP A 29 -5.93 10.70 2.48
C ASP A 29 -6.76 9.98 3.56
N GLU A 30 -8.07 10.20 3.59
CA GLU A 30 -9.03 9.48 4.45
C GLU A 30 -9.05 7.98 4.12
N LEU A 31 -9.16 7.62 2.84
CA LEU A 31 -9.13 6.22 2.41
C LEU A 31 -7.77 5.58 2.72
N ALA A 32 -6.68 6.31 2.56
CA ALA A 32 -5.35 5.84 2.95
C ALA A 32 -5.26 5.56 4.46
N GLY A 33 -5.84 6.43 5.30
CA GLY A 33 -5.93 6.22 6.75
C GLY A 33 -6.74 4.97 7.13
N LEU A 34 -7.84 4.69 6.42
CA LEU A 34 -8.63 3.47 6.63
C LEU A 34 -7.84 2.21 6.26
N VAL A 35 -7.07 2.23 5.17
CA VAL A 35 -6.20 1.12 4.77
C VAL A 35 -5.09 0.92 5.81
N ASP A 36 -4.49 1.99 6.31
CA ASP A 36 -3.45 1.92 7.36
C ASP A 36 -3.99 1.30 8.65
N ALA A 37 -5.18 1.73 9.10
CA ALA A 37 -5.86 1.15 10.25
C ALA A 37 -6.17 -0.35 10.05
N ALA A 38 -6.59 -0.75 8.85
CA ALA A 38 -6.79 -2.15 8.51
C ALA A 38 -5.48 -2.94 8.64
N VAL A 39 -4.39 -2.49 8.01
CA VAL A 39 -3.09 -3.17 8.09
C VAL A 39 -2.58 -3.23 9.53
N ALA A 40 -2.77 -2.16 10.33
CA ALA A 40 -2.43 -2.17 11.75
C ALA A 40 -3.23 -3.23 12.53
N GLY A 41 -4.53 -3.36 12.25
CA GLY A 41 -5.36 -4.44 12.81
C GLY A 41 -4.90 -5.84 12.39
N LEU A 42 -4.45 -5.99 11.14
CA LEU A 42 -3.85 -7.23 10.66
C LEU A 42 -2.55 -7.54 11.39
N CYS A 43 -1.67 -6.55 11.61
CA CYS A 43 -0.43 -6.71 12.37
C CYS A 43 -0.71 -7.13 13.82
N ALA A 44 -1.69 -6.50 14.48
CA ALA A 44 -2.10 -6.84 15.83
C ALA A 44 -2.61 -8.30 15.94
N ARG A 45 -3.27 -8.82 14.90
CA ARG A 45 -3.77 -10.19 14.85
C ARG A 45 -2.72 -11.22 14.40
N HIS A 46 -1.91 -10.86 13.41
CA HIS A 46 -0.94 -11.73 12.77
C HIS A 46 0.22 -10.91 12.15
N GLN A 47 1.17 -10.52 13.00
CA GLN A 47 2.32 -9.66 12.65
C GLN A 47 2.99 -10.05 11.32
N GLN A 48 3.36 -11.33 11.17
CA GLN A 48 4.04 -11.81 9.97
C GLN A 48 3.25 -11.57 8.67
N MET A 49 1.92 -11.66 8.70
CA MET A 49 1.08 -11.48 7.51
C MET A 49 0.95 -9.99 7.18
N GLY A 50 0.80 -9.15 8.22
CA GLY A 50 0.85 -7.70 8.07
C GLY A 50 2.17 -7.22 7.49
N ASP A 51 3.30 -7.72 8.00
CA ASP A 51 4.64 -7.40 7.49
C ASP A 51 4.80 -7.84 6.03
N MET A 52 4.27 -9.01 5.64
CA MET A 52 4.31 -9.47 4.25
C MET A 52 3.51 -8.56 3.31
N VAL A 53 2.32 -8.11 3.73
CA VAL A 53 1.51 -7.14 2.97
C VAL A 53 2.27 -5.82 2.84
N TRP A 54 2.86 -5.33 3.94
CA TRP A 54 3.67 -4.11 3.93
C TRP A 54 4.90 -4.21 3.01
N PHE A 55 5.67 -5.30 3.09
CA PHE A 55 6.85 -5.46 2.23
C PHE A 55 6.46 -5.58 0.75
N TYR A 56 5.36 -6.26 0.43
CA TYR A 56 4.92 -6.43 -0.95
C TYR A 56 4.35 -5.14 -1.54
N TYR A 57 3.42 -4.47 -0.85
CA TYR A 57 2.73 -3.29 -1.39
C TYR A 57 3.38 -1.96 -1.02
N GLY A 58 3.87 -1.80 0.21
CA GLY A 58 4.53 -0.59 0.70
C GLY A 58 5.96 -0.49 0.19
N ALA A 59 6.81 -1.47 0.55
CA ALA A 59 8.22 -1.49 0.14
C ALA A 59 8.45 -1.97 -1.31
N LYS A 60 7.39 -2.41 -2.01
CA LYS A 60 7.42 -2.91 -3.40
C LYS A 60 8.39 -4.07 -3.61
N TRP A 61 8.55 -4.93 -2.62
CA TRP A 61 9.37 -6.13 -2.77
C TRP A 61 8.65 -7.18 -3.62
N PRO A 62 9.34 -7.86 -4.54
CA PRO A 62 8.75 -9.00 -5.23
C PRO A 62 8.49 -10.15 -4.25
N ALA A 63 7.46 -10.96 -4.51
CA ALA A 63 7.04 -12.04 -3.59
C ALA A 63 8.17 -13.03 -3.25
N ILE A 64 9.10 -13.28 -4.19
CA ILE A 64 10.29 -14.11 -3.94
C ILE A 64 11.20 -13.51 -2.86
N ARG A 65 11.34 -12.17 -2.82
CA ARG A 65 12.16 -11.48 -1.81
C ARG A 65 11.48 -11.53 -0.45
N VAL A 66 10.16 -11.35 -0.42
CA VAL A 66 9.35 -11.49 0.81
C VAL A 66 9.47 -12.92 1.34
N GLY A 67 9.31 -13.94 0.48
CA GLY A 67 9.45 -15.34 0.87
C GLY A 67 10.84 -15.64 1.46
N ARG A 68 11.90 -15.18 0.80
CA ARG A 68 13.27 -15.32 1.32
C ARG A 68 13.47 -14.65 2.68
N HIS A 69 12.88 -13.47 2.89
CA HIS A 69 12.97 -12.75 4.17
C HIS A 69 12.35 -13.55 5.32
N PHE A 70 11.29 -14.32 5.05
CA PHE A 70 10.62 -15.19 6.03
C PHE A 70 10.96 -16.68 5.88
N ALA A 71 12.08 -17.01 5.23
CA ALA A 71 12.53 -18.39 5.02
C ALA A 71 11.46 -19.35 4.45
N MET A 72 10.67 -18.88 3.48
CA MET A 72 9.59 -19.65 2.85
C MET A 72 9.64 -19.59 1.32
N SER A 73 8.93 -20.53 0.68
CA SER A 73 8.80 -20.55 -0.78
C SER A 73 8.01 -19.34 -1.28
N GLU A 74 8.26 -18.92 -2.52
CA GLU A 74 7.51 -17.84 -3.17
C GLU A 74 6.01 -18.16 -3.22
N GLY A 75 5.65 -19.42 -3.50
CA GLY A 75 4.26 -19.86 -3.52
C GLY A 75 3.57 -19.59 -2.18
N LYS A 76 4.23 -19.97 -1.07
CA LYS A 76 3.68 -19.74 0.27
C LYS A 76 3.56 -18.26 0.61
N ALA A 77 4.57 -17.47 0.24
CA ALA A 77 4.52 -16.02 0.42
C ALA A 77 3.35 -15.40 -0.35
N ARG A 78 3.11 -15.81 -1.61
CA ARG A 78 1.98 -15.32 -2.42
C ARG A 78 0.64 -15.71 -1.80
N GLU A 79 0.50 -16.91 -1.25
CA GLU A 79 -0.71 -17.31 -0.52
C GLU A 79 -0.98 -16.40 0.67
N LEU A 80 0.02 -16.16 1.52
CA LEU A 80 -0.13 -15.32 2.72
C LEU A 80 -0.39 -13.85 2.36
N ILE A 81 0.25 -13.32 1.33
CA ILE A 81 -0.01 -11.96 0.83
C ILE A 81 -1.44 -11.83 0.31
N LYS A 82 -1.94 -12.82 -0.46
CA LYS A 82 -3.33 -12.83 -0.94
C LYS A 82 -4.33 -12.93 0.21
N ALA A 83 -4.05 -13.78 1.20
CA ALA A 83 -4.86 -13.91 2.40
C ALA A 83 -4.90 -12.60 3.20
N GLY A 84 -3.76 -11.92 3.34
CA GLY A 84 -3.66 -10.61 3.98
C GLY A 84 -4.44 -9.53 3.21
N ALA A 85 -4.36 -9.51 1.87
CA ALA A 85 -5.16 -8.60 1.05
C ALA A 85 -6.67 -8.85 1.22
N ALA A 86 -7.10 -10.12 1.19
CA ALA A 86 -8.50 -10.48 1.40
C ALA A 86 -9.01 -10.10 2.81
N TRP A 87 -8.15 -10.18 3.82
CA TRP A 87 -8.48 -9.70 5.17
C TRP A 87 -8.71 -8.18 5.18
N VAL A 88 -7.85 -7.41 4.51
CA VAL A 88 -7.99 -5.95 4.40
C VAL A 88 -9.28 -5.58 3.66
N ASP A 89 -9.58 -6.27 2.55
CA ASP A 89 -10.83 -6.07 1.81
C ASP A 89 -12.06 -6.32 2.70
N CYS A 90 -12.04 -7.40 3.51
CA CYS A 90 -13.12 -7.71 4.44
C CYS A 90 -13.27 -6.66 5.55
N TYR A 91 -12.16 -6.13 6.07
CA TYR A 91 -12.18 -5.05 7.06
C TYR A 91 -12.82 -3.79 6.47
N LEU A 92 -12.41 -3.39 5.27
CA LEU A 92 -12.94 -2.20 4.59
C LEU A 92 -14.42 -2.34 4.23
N GLU A 93 -14.87 -3.54 3.87
CA GLU A 93 -16.29 -3.83 3.66
C GLU A 93 -17.11 -3.59 4.93
N GLY A 94 -16.58 -3.98 6.10
CA GLY A 94 -17.20 -3.69 7.40
C GLY A 94 -17.28 -2.20 7.71
N VAL A 95 -16.23 -1.43 7.39
CA VAL A 95 -16.24 0.03 7.53
C VAL A 95 -17.26 0.67 6.59
N ARG A 96 -17.32 0.22 5.33
CA ARG A 96 -18.29 0.70 4.34
C ARG A 96 -19.73 0.45 4.78
N ALA A 97 -20.02 -0.72 5.35
CA ALA A 97 -21.37 -1.06 5.80
C ALA A 97 -21.83 -0.23 7.02
N ALA A 98 -20.90 0.36 7.78
CA ALA A 98 -21.18 1.17 8.96
C ALA A 98 -21.26 2.68 8.67
N ALA A 99 -20.80 3.12 7.50
CA ALA A 99 -20.82 4.51 7.03
C ALA A 99 -22.12 4.84 6.30
#